data_AF-A0A1H5FY44-F1
#
_entry.id   AF-A0A1H5FY44-F1
#
_cell.length_a   1.000
_cell.length_b   1.000
_cell.length_c   1.000
_cell.angle_alpha   90.00
_cell.angle_beta   90.00
_cell.angle_gamma   90.00
#
_symmetry.space_group_name_H-M   'P 1'
#
loop_
_entity.id
_entity.type
_entity.pdbx_description
1 polymer ?
#
loop_
_entity_poly.entity_id
_entity_poly.type
_entity_poly.pdbx_seq_one_letter_code
_entity_poly.pdbx_strand_id
1 'polypeptide(L)'
;MNVTPKSTDPMETLLRILELSDAGGAQTDEDIFVGLGDANAPRPRLFGGQVLAQSLIAASRTVGSDHLVHSMHGYFLRPGDAAAPLTFGVQRLRDGRSFSARRTHAYQGSVPILSMIASFQRPDSGIEHQDTMPEGIPAPETLPTSADLLGGIDHPVAQAWAYDRPFDIRHVGANIYFDVKGEHVAHQAVWLKTLGPMPADQNLHRAALAYASDYTLLEPSLRRHGISWSTPGISVASLDHAMWWHRPLKVDDWLLYVAASPSASEARGLNLGRFFNRDGELVATVAQEGMIRVPEGVETD
;
A
#
# COMPACT_ATOMS: atom_id res chain seq x y z
N MET A 1 60.67 19.29 -7.08
CA MET A 1 59.19 19.21 -7.03
C MET A 1 58.77 18.19 -8.06
N ASN A 2 58.60 16.93 -7.66
CA ASN A 2 58.18 15.88 -8.58
C ASN A 2 56.65 15.81 -8.58
N VAL A 3 56.05 16.41 -9.60
CA VAL A 3 54.66 16.19 -9.97
C VAL A 3 54.59 14.77 -10.54
N THR A 4 53.95 13.87 -9.80
CA THR A 4 53.66 12.51 -10.27
C THR A 4 52.77 12.58 -11.51
N PRO A 5 53.02 11.77 -12.56
CA PRO A 5 52.26 11.88 -13.80
C PRO A 5 50.81 11.42 -13.59
N LYS A 6 49.86 12.17 -14.15
CA LYS A 6 48.45 11.75 -14.25
C LYS A 6 48.35 10.66 -15.32
N SER A 7 48.52 9.40 -14.92
CA SER A 7 48.01 8.25 -15.68
C SER A 7 46.55 8.06 -15.31
N THR A 8 45.64 8.17 -16.27
CA THR A 8 44.24 7.74 -16.09
C THR A 8 43.80 7.07 -17.38
N ASP A 9 44.10 5.79 -17.49
CA ASP A 9 43.28 4.91 -18.33
C ASP A 9 41.83 4.99 -17.78
N PRO A 10 40.86 5.44 -18.57
CA PRO A 10 39.46 5.51 -18.15
C PRO A 10 38.92 4.14 -17.71
N MET A 11 39.44 3.05 -18.29
CA MET A 11 39.07 1.70 -17.88
C MET A 11 39.65 1.32 -16.52
N GLU A 12 40.91 1.64 -16.25
CA GLU A 12 41.52 1.44 -14.93
C GLU A 12 40.83 2.28 -13.83
N THR A 13 40.39 3.50 -14.19
CA THR A 13 39.61 4.37 -13.30
C THR A 13 38.20 3.81 -13.05
N LEU A 14 37.53 3.32 -14.09
CA LEU A 14 36.22 2.66 -13.97
C LEU A 14 36.31 1.36 -13.17
N LEU A 15 37.31 0.52 -13.41
CA LEU A 15 37.53 -0.73 -12.69
C LEU A 15 37.81 -0.48 -11.20
N ARG A 16 38.60 0.54 -10.86
CA ARG A 16 38.79 0.97 -9.46
C ARG A 16 37.53 1.51 -8.78
N ILE A 17 36.65 2.19 -9.52
CA ILE A 17 35.36 2.66 -8.98
C ILE A 17 34.43 1.47 -8.72
N LEU A 18 34.55 0.41 -9.51
CA LEU A 18 33.77 -0.83 -9.37
C LEU A 18 34.37 -1.82 -8.37
N GLU A 19 35.59 -1.58 -7.89
CA GLU A 19 36.27 -2.38 -6.88
C GLU A 19 35.89 -1.89 -5.48
N LEU A 20 34.84 -2.49 -4.91
CA LEU A 20 34.38 -2.19 -3.57
C LEU A 20 35.09 -3.10 -2.56
N SER A 21 35.72 -2.52 -1.54
CA SER A 21 36.27 -3.26 -0.40
C SER A 21 35.19 -3.62 0.62
N ASP A 22 35.40 -4.71 1.38
CA ASP A 22 34.55 -5.08 2.51
C ASP A 22 34.49 -3.92 3.53
N ALA A 23 33.30 -3.66 4.07
CA ALA A 23 32.95 -2.41 4.74
C ALA A 23 33.54 -2.26 6.15
N GLY A 24 34.42 -3.18 6.59
CA GLY A 24 35.18 -3.04 7.84
C GLY A 24 34.33 -2.84 9.10
N GLY A 25 33.09 -3.37 9.11
CA GLY A 25 32.15 -3.16 10.21
C GLY A 25 31.30 -1.89 10.11
N ALA A 26 31.14 -1.28 8.93
CA ALA A 26 30.15 -0.24 8.70
C ALA A 26 28.75 -0.77 9.06
N GLN A 27 28.19 -0.27 10.17
CA GLN A 27 26.78 -0.44 10.49
C GLN A 27 25.99 0.46 9.56
N THR A 28 24.86 -0.04 9.04
CA THR A 28 23.90 0.85 8.39
C THR A 28 23.44 1.85 9.45
N ASP A 29 23.40 3.13 9.08
CA ASP A 29 22.89 4.28 9.83
C ASP A 29 21.36 4.19 10.04
N GLU A 30 20.85 2.97 10.13
CA GLU A 30 19.43 2.65 10.13
C GLU A 30 18.91 2.51 11.56
N ASP A 31 17.79 3.20 11.83
CA ASP A 31 16.99 2.96 13.03
C ASP A 31 16.24 1.62 12.84
N ILE A 32 16.41 0.68 13.79
CA ILE A 32 15.82 -0.66 13.70
C ILE A 32 14.55 -0.76 14.55
N PHE A 33 13.47 -1.27 13.94
CA PHE A 33 12.22 -1.56 14.62
C PHE A 33 11.79 -3.01 14.36
N VAL A 34 11.01 -3.58 15.28
CA VAL A 34 10.39 -4.89 15.10
C VAL A 34 8.87 -4.73 15.13
N GLY A 35 8.20 -5.28 14.13
CA GLY A 35 6.75 -5.39 14.05
C GLY A 35 6.30 -6.84 14.19
N LEU A 36 5.06 -7.02 14.62
CA LEU A 36 4.44 -8.33 14.70
C LEU A 36 3.92 -8.76 13.33
N GLY A 37 4.03 -10.06 13.05
CA GLY A 37 3.20 -10.73 12.06
C GLY A 37 1.78 -10.96 12.60
N ASP A 38 0.91 -11.52 11.78
CA ASP A 38 -0.41 -12.02 12.15
C ASP A 38 -0.43 -13.55 12.04
N ALA A 39 -0.20 -14.24 13.17
CA ALA A 39 -0.20 -15.69 13.25
C ALA A 39 -1.58 -16.32 12.99
N ASN A 40 -2.65 -15.52 13.04
CA ASN A 40 -4.02 -15.96 12.76
C ASN A 40 -4.47 -15.60 11.35
N ALA A 41 -3.57 -15.08 10.50
CA ALA A 41 -3.92 -14.69 9.14
C ALA A 41 -4.55 -15.88 8.38
N PRO A 42 -5.64 -15.65 7.62
CA PRO A 42 -6.34 -16.71 6.89
C PRO A 42 -5.52 -17.30 5.74
N ARG A 43 -4.40 -16.65 5.39
CA ARG A 43 -3.44 -17.11 4.40
C ARG A 43 -2.03 -17.00 4.98
N PRO A 44 -1.13 -17.93 4.61
CA PRO A 44 0.25 -17.91 5.12
C PRO A 44 1.08 -16.73 4.58
N ARG A 45 0.59 -16.03 3.55
CA ARG A 45 1.27 -14.89 2.94
C ARG A 45 0.89 -13.61 3.67
N LEU A 46 1.91 -12.85 4.06
CA LEU A 46 1.76 -11.56 4.70
C LEU A 46 0.99 -10.55 3.83
N PHE A 47 0.06 -9.83 4.43
CA PHE A 47 -0.75 -8.82 3.75
C PHE A 47 0.08 -7.57 3.43
N GLY A 48 0.02 -7.08 2.18
CA GLY A 48 0.83 -5.96 1.71
C GLY A 48 0.57 -4.67 2.50
N GLY A 49 -0.70 -4.36 2.75
CA GLY A 49 -1.14 -3.23 3.58
C GLY A 49 -0.52 -3.22 4.98
N GLN A 50 -0.31 -4.39 5.60
CA GLN A 50 0.38 -4.49 6.90
C GLN A 50 1.84 -4.03 6.80
N VAL A 51 2.56 -4.50 5.78
CA VAL A 51 3.98 -4.14 5.60
C VAL A 51 4.13 -2.66 5.30
N LEU A 52 3.24 -2.08 4.47
CA LEU A 52 3.20 -0.65 4.17
C LEU A 52 2.97 0.18 5.45
N ALA A 53 1.91 -0.14 6.19
CA ALA A 53 1.55 0.60 7.39
C ALA A 53 2.64 0.52 8.47
N GLN A 54 3.19 -0.67 8.75
CA GLN A 54 4.28 -0.81 9.72
C GLN A 54 5.56 -0.09 9.25
N SER A 55 5.87 -0.11 7.95
CA SER A 55 7.01 0.64 7.39
C SER A 55 6.87 2.14 7.55
N LEU A 56 5.64 2.66 7.39
CA LEU A 56 5.31 4.07 7.63
C LEU A 56 5.45 4.44 9.10
N ILE A 57 4.96 3.61 10.01
CA ILE A 57 5.10 3.83 11.45
C ILE A 57 6.57 3.79 11.89
N ALA A 58 7.36 2.85 11.36
CA ALA A 58 8.79 2.81 11.60
C ALA A 58 9.46 4.12 11.13
N ALA A 59 9.16 4.57 9.91
CA ALA A 59 9.67 5.83 9.39
C ALA A 59 9.21 7.05 10.22
N SER A 60 7.94 7.11 10.61
CA SER A 60 7.38 8.25 11.36
C SER A 60 7.99 8.41 12.75
N ARG A 61 8.42 7.32 13.38
CA ARG A 61 9.13 7.35 14.68
C ARG A 61 10.52 7.97 14.61
N THR A 62 11.05 8.20 13.41
CA THR A 62 12.37 8.80 13.19
C THR A 62 12.31 10.28 12.77
N VAL A 63 11.11 10.88 12.70
CA VAL A 63 10.90 12.32 12.43
C VAL A 63 10.26 13.01 13.64
N GLY A 64 10.25 14.35 13.64
CA GLY A 64 9.52 15.13 14.66
C GLY A 64 8.01 14.89 14.56
N SER A 65 7.29 15.03 15.68
CA SER A 65 5.83 14.87 15.73
C SER A 65 5.06 15.90 14.90
N ASP A 66 5.72 17.00 14.52
CA ASP A 66 5.21 18.03 13.63
C ASP A 66 5.32 17.67 12.14
N HIS A 67 5.98 16.56 11.79
CA HIS A 67 6.14 16.08 10.43
C HIS A 67 5.14 14.96 10.12
N LEU A 68 4.22 15.25 9.21
CA LEU A 68 3.21 14.31 8.76
C LEU A 68 3.61 13.67 7.42
N VAL A 69 3.41 12.37 7.26
CA VAL A 69 3.72 11.68 6.00
C VAL A 69 2.82 12.19 4.88
N HIS A 70 3.38 12.76 3.81
CA HIS A 70 2.58 13.27 2.69
C HIS A 70 2.73 12.43 1.42
N SER A 71 3.77 11.58 1.32
CA SER A 71 3.84 10.58 0.26
C SER A 71 4.68 9.37 0.65
N MET A 72 4.41 8.25 -0.01
CA MET A 72 5.25 7.07 -0.01
C MET A 72 5.28 6.39 -1.38
N HIS A 73 6.38 5.69 -1.66
CA HIS A 73 6.53 4.79 -2.78
C HIS A 73 7.23 3.53 -2.30
N GLY A 74 6.67 2.35 -2.56
CA GLY A 74 7.27 1.09 -2.15
C GLY A 74 7.14 -0.01 -3.19
N TYR A 75 8.11 -0.92 -3.21
CA TYR A 75 8.12 -2.12 -4.04
C TYR A 75 8.10 -3.36 -3.17
N PHE A 76 7.14 -4.26 -3.44
CA PHE A 76 7.08 -5.59 -2.84
C PHE A 76 8.05 -6.51 -3.59
N LEU A 77 9.09 -6.94 -2.89
CA LEU A 77 10.18 -7.68 -3.50
C LEU A 77 9.97 -9.20 -3.40
N ARG A 78 9.35 -9.65 -2.30
CA ARG A 78 9.19 -11.06 -1.95
C ARG A 78 7.90 -11.28 -1.17
N PRO A 79 7.27 -12.46 -1.27
CA PRO A 79 6.21 -12.82 -0.34
C PRO A 79 6.78 -12.92 1.08
N GLY A 80 6.08 -12.33 2.06
CA GLY A 80 6.37 -12.52 3.47
C GLY A 80 5.56 -13.66 4.08
N ASP A 81 6.05 -14.23 5.18
CA ASP A 81 5.32 -15.16 6.05
C ASP A 81 4.45 -14.35 7.02
N ALA A 82 3.14 -14.62 7.04
CA ALA A 82 2.20 -13.91 7.89
C ALA A 82 2.48 -14.12 9.39
N ALA A 83 2.92 -15.30 9.80
CA ALA A 83 3.10 -15.63 11.22
C ALA A 83 4.44 -15.12 11.80
N ALA A 84 5.43 -14.87 10.94
CA ALA A 84 6.76 -14.46 11.37
C ALA A 84 6.83 -12.94 11.67
N PRO A 85 7.62 -12.53 12.67
CA PRO A 85 7.86 -11.11 12.93
C PRO A 85 8.57 -10.42 11.77
N LEU A 86 8.47 -9.09 11.72
CA LEU A 86 9.11 -8.26 10.72
C LEU A 86 10.17 -7.37 11.37
N THR A 87 11.31 -7.23 10.71
CA THR A 87 12.32 -6.22 11.07
C THR A 87 12.26 -5.07 10.08
N PHE A 88 12.28 -3.83 10.56
CA PHE A 88 12.29 -2.63 9.73
C PHE A 88 13.59 -1.87 9.97
N GLY A 89 14.38 -1.69 8.90
CA GLY A 89 15.54 -0.81 8.90
C GLY A 89 15.19 0.52 8.26
N VAL A 90 15.29 1.62 9.01
CA VAL A 90 14.91 2.97 8.57
C VAL A 90 16.15 3.83 8.41
N GLN A 91 16.49 4.18 7.18
CA GLN A 91 17.54 5.13 6.87
C GLN A 91 17.00 6.57 6.81
N ARG A 92 17.72 7.49 7.44
CA ARG A 92 17.45 8.93 7.38
C ARG A 92 18.10 9.54 6.14
N LEU A 93 17.32 9.73 5.07
CA LEU A 93 17.85 10.27 3.81
C LEU A 93 18.10 11.78 3.86
N ARG A 94 17.21 12.51 4.54
CA ARG A 94 17.25 13.98 4.63
C ARG A 94 16.43 14.48 5.80
N ASP A 95 16.95 15.48 6.49
CA ASP A 95 16.18 16.35 7.40
C ASP A 95 16.39 17.81 6.99
N GLY A 96 15.35 18.41 6.41
CA GLY A 96 15.29 19.82 6.06
C GLY A 96 14.43 20.62 7.03
N ARG A 97 14.30 21.93 6.78
CA ARG A 97 13.43 22.79 7.60
C ARG A 97 11.95 22.42 7.50
N SER A 98 11.50 22.05 6.30
CA SER A 98 10.09 21.80 6.01
C SER A 98 9.80 20.34 5.66
N PHE A 99 10.80 19.60 5.16
CA PHE A 99 10.64 18.25 4.64
C PHE A 99 11.70 17.32 5.20
N SER A 100 11.28 16.09 5.51
CA SER A 100 12.15 14.97 5.88
C SER A 100 11.87 13.78 4.97
N ALA A 101 12.92 13.05 4.59
CA ALA A 101 12.80 11.84 3.78
C ALA A 101 13.40 10.64 4.50
N ARG A 102 12.73 9.50 4.41
CA ARG A 102 13.13 8.22 5.01
C ARG A 102 13.06 7.10 3.99
N ARG A 103 14.01 6.18 4.04
CA ARG A 103 13.92 4.89 3.35
C ARG A 103 13.70 3.81 4.40
N THR A 104 12.68 2.98 4.22
CA THR A 104 12.43 1.82 5.08
C THR A 104 12.58 0.55 4.26
N HIS A 105 13.39 -0.37 4.73
CA HIS A 105 13.36 -1.76 4.31
C HIS A 105 12.64 -2.60 5.34
N ALA A 106 11.67 -3.41 4.91
CA ALA A 106 11.10 -4.46 5.74
C ALA A 106 11.81 -5.78 5.42
N TYR A 107 12.20 -6.53 6.44
CA TYR A 107 12.96 -7.77 6.34
C TYR A 107 12.22 -8.92 7.03
N GLN A 108 12.35 -10.10 6.45
CA GLN A 108 12.08 -11.39 7.10
C GLN A 108 13.21 -12.35 6.72
N GLY A 109 13.70 -13.16 7.67
CA GLY A 109 14.84 -14.05 7.43
C GLY A 109 16.08 -13.32 6.88
N SER A 110 16.30 -12.07 7.31
CA SER A 110 17.38 -11.18 6.86
C SER A 110 17.35 -10.80 5.37
N VAL A 111 16.28 -11.11 4.64
CA VAL A 111 16.09 -10.68 3.25
C VAL A 111 15.01 -9.60 3.16
N PRO A 112 15.21 -8.54 2.35
CA PRO A 112 14.20 -7.51 2.21
C PRO A 112 12.98 -8.03 1.45
N ILE A 113 11.80 -7.80 2.02
CA ILE A 113 10.50 -8.16 1.42
C ILE A 113 9.77 -6.92 0.88
N LEU A 114 10.09 -5.73 1.38
CA LEU A 114 9.62 -4.43 0.90
C LEU A 114 10.77 -3.42 0.95
N SER A 115 10.88 -2.56 -0.07
CA SER A 115 11.67 -1.32 -0.01
C SER A 115 10.76 -0.13 -0.25
N MET A 116 10.75 0.84 0.67
CA MET A 116 9.85 1.99 0.65
C MET A 116 10.63 3.29 0.89
N ILE A 117 10.29 4.36 0.18
CA ILE A 117 10.72 5.72 0.50
C ILE A 117 9.47 6.53 0.87
N ALA A 118 9.52 7.22 2.00
CA ALA A 118 8.46 8.10 2.49
C ALA A 118 8.99 9.53 2.69
N SER A 119 8.14 10.50 2.38
CA SER A 119 8.40 11.93 2.58
C SER A 119 7.40 12.50 3.59
N PHE A 120 7.93 13.32 4.48
CA PHE A 120 7.21 13.94 5.59
C PHE A 120 7.36 15.45 5.51
N GLN A 121 6.32 16.17 5.92
CA GLN A 121 6.29 17.63 5.86
C GLN A 121 5.59 18.20 7.10
N ARG A 122 6.07 19.36 7.57
CA ARG A 122 5.30 20.18 8.50
C ARG A 122 4.07 20.77 7.80
N PRO A 123 2.89 20.78 8.45
CA PRO A 123 1.73 21.50 7.92
C PRO A 123 2.09 22.94 7.55
N ASP A 124 1.67 23.37 6.36
CA ASP A 124 1.93 24.71 5.83
C ASP A 124 0.76 25.15 4.94
N SER A 125 0.61 26.46 4.76
CA SER A 125 -0.41 27.05 3.88
C SER A 125 0.06 27.09 2.42
N GLY A 126 -0.87 27.08 1.47
CA GLY A 126 -0.52 27.11 0.06
C GLY A 126 -1.72 27.28 -0.87
N ILE A 127 -1.52 26.98 -2.15
CA ILE A 127 -2.59 26.93 -3.15
C ILE A 127 -3.45 25.68 -2.93
N GLU A 128 -4.74 25.78 -3.26
CA GLU A 128 -5.70 24.70 -3.05
C GLU A 128 -6.58 24.47 -4.27
N HIS A 129 -6.71 23.20 -4.65
CA HIS A 129 -7.75 22.66 -5.55
C HIS A 129 -7.89 21.15 -5.27
N GLN A 130 -8.92 20.52 -5.82
CA GLN A 130 -9.07 19.06 -5.81
C GLN A 130 -10.02 18.60 -6.92
N ASP A 131 -9.95 17.32 -7.26
CA ASP A 131 -11.00 16.64 -8.00
C ASP A 131 -12.31 16.65 -7.17
N THR A 132 -13.46 16.66 -7.84
CA THR A 132 -14.77 16.60 -7.20
C THR A 132 -15.12 15.15 -6.82
N MET A 133 -15.68 14.93 -5.64
CA MET A 133 -16.21 13.62 -5.25
C MET A 133 -17.34 13.22 -6.21
N PRO A 134 -17.37 11.97 -6.72
CA PRO A 134 -18.45 11.53 -7.61
C PRO A 134 -19.83 11.61 -6.96
N GLU A 135 -20.82 12.03 -7.75
CA GLU A 135 -22.24 12.05 -7.34
C GLU A 135 -22.90 10.67 -7.49
N GLY A 136 -24.09 10.51 -6.91
CA GLY A 136 -24.91 9.30 -7.05
C GLY A 136 -24.40 8.09 -6.27
N ILE A 137 -23.41 8.26 -5.40
CA ILE A 137 -22.89 7.21 -4.53
C ILE A 137 -23.87 6.98 -3.37
N PRO A 138 -24.39 5.74 -3.19
CA PRO A 138 -25.24 5.41 -2.05
C PRO A 138 -24.52 5.63 -0.72
N ALA A 139 -25.28 6.04 0.30
CA ALA A 139 -24.75 6.16 1.65
C ALA A 139 -24.28 4.79 2.18
N PRO A 140 -23.15 4.71 2.89
CA PRO A 140 -22.57 3.44 3.32
C PRO A 140 -23.53 2.61 4.18
N GLU A 141 -24.37 3.25 4.98
CA GLU A 141 -25.38 2.61 5.83
C GLU A 141 -26.41 1.79 5.05
N THR A 142 -26.63 2.12 3.77
CA THR A 142 -27.58 1.40 2.90
C THR A 142 -26.96 0.19 2.19
N LEU A 143 -25.64 0.04 2.26
CA LEU A 143 -24.89 -1.02 1.61
C LEU A 143 -24.68 -2.20 2.57
N PRO A 144 -24.62 -3.45 2.04
CA PRO A 144 -24.38 -4.63 2.85
C PRO A 144 -22.97 -4.61 3.45
N THR A 145 -22.85 -5.19 4.64
CA THR A 145 -21.54 -5.40 5.28
C THR A 145 -20.86 -6.67 4.74
N SER A 146 -19.55 -6.80 4.94
CA SER A 146 -18.83 -8.07 4.68
C SER A 146 -19.45 -9.24 5.44
N ALA A 147 -19.94 -9.02 6.67
CA ALA A 147 -20.61 -10.05 7.47
C ALA A 147 -21.93 -10.50 6.84
N ASP A 148 -22.74 -9.58 6.31
CA ASP A 148 -23.98 -9.93 5.60
C ASP A 148 -23.71 -10.78 4.35
N LEU A 149 -22.60 -10.50 3.66
CA LEU A 149 -22.25 -11.14 2.39
C LEU A 149 -21.53 -12.49 2.58
N LEU A 150 -20.67 -12.61 3.58
CA LEU A 150 -19.73 -13.73 3.74
C LEU A 150 -19.95 -14.54 5.03
N GLY A 151 -20.62 -13.97 6.04
CA GLY A 151 -20.72 -14.55 7.37
C GLY A 151 -21.46 -15.89 7.43
N GLY A 152 -22.37 -16.15 6.47
CA GLY A 152 -23.07 -17.43 6.34
C GLY A 152 -22.28 -18.54 5.64
N ILE A 153 -21.06 -18.26 5.16
CA ILE A 153 -20.24 -19.20 4.39
C ILE A 153 -19.24 -19.88 5.32
N ASP A 154 -19.37 -21.19 5.49
CA ASP A 154 -18.46 -22.01 6.30
C ASP A 154 -17.14 -22.29 5.55
N HIS A 155 -16.32 -21.25 5.41
CA HIS A 155 -14.99 -21.33 4.84
C HIS A 155 -14.04 -20.37 5.58
N PRO A 156 -12.83 -20.79 5.99
CA PRO A 156 -11.94 -19.96 6.83
C PRO A 156 -11.65 -18.58 6.26
N VAL A 157 -11.42 -18.47 4.95
CA VAL A 157 -11.17 -17.19 4.29
C VAL A 157 -12.41 -16.30 4.29
N ALA A 158 -13.61 -16.87 4.14
CA ALA A 158 -14.85 -16.10 4.13
C ALA A 158 -15.14 -15.55 5.54
N GLN A 159 -14.99 -16.39 6.57
CA GLN A 159 -15.13 -15.99 7.98
C GLN A 159 -14.12 -14.90 8.36
N ALA A 160 -12.85 -15.05 7.95
CA ALA A 160 -11.84 -14.03 8.24
C ALA A 160 -12.11 -12.69 7.52
N TRP A 161 -12.62 -12.73 6.30
CA TRP A 161 -13.02 -11.51 5.59
C TRP A 161 -14.27 -10.86 6.18
N ALA A 162 -15.18 -11.67 6.74
CA ALA A 162 -16.39 -11.21 7.42
C ALA A 162 -16.09 -10.55 8.77
N TYR A 163 -15.18 -11.12 9.56
CA TYR A 163 -15.07 -10.80 11.00
C TYR A 163 -13.67 -10.39 11.48
N ASP A 164 -12.59 -10.76 10.79
CA ASP A 164 -11.22 -10.56 11.31
C ASP A 164 -10.54 -9.30 10.73
N ARG A 165 -11.15 -8.65 9.73
CA ARG A 165 -10.62 -7.39 9.17
C ARG A 165 -10.91 -6.23 10.13
N PRO A 166 -9.93 -5.34 10.42
CA PRO A 166 -10.16 -4.18 11.30
C PRO A 166 -10.95 -3.04 10.63
N PHE A 167 -11.47 -3.26 9.42
CA PHE A 167 -12.21 -2.29 8.61
C PHE A 167 -13.59 -2.81 8.23
N ASP A 168 -14.60 -1.95 8.35
CA ASP A 168 -15.88 -2.10 7.64
C ASP A 168 -15.64 -1.65 6.20
N ILE A 169 -15.90 -2.53 5.23
CA ILE A 169 -15.72 -2.29 3.80
C ILE A 169 -17.04 -2.60 3.11
N ARG A 170 -17.58 -1.63 2.38
CA ARG A 170 -18.87 -1.74 1.70
C ARG A 170 -18.74 -1.38 0.24
N HIS A 171 -18.92 -2.37 -0.63
CA HIS A 171 -18.88 -2.16 -2.08
C HIS A 171 -20.10 -1.36 -2.54
N VAL A 172 -19.85 -0.34 -3.37
CA VAL A 172 -20.92 0.32 -4.14
C VAL A 172 -21.23 -0.57 -5.34
N GLY A 173 -22.41 -1.18 -5.33
CA GLY A 173 -22.79 -2.21 -6.31
C GLY A 173 -22.34 -3.61 -5.87
N ALA A 174 -22.10 -4.51 -6.83
CA ALA A 174 -21.70 -5.88 -6.53
C ALA A 174 -20.22 -5.96 -6.08
N ASN A 175 -19.92 -6.84 -5.12
CA ASN A 175 -18.53 -7.25 -4.83
C ASN A 175 -18.02 -8.24 -5.90
N ILE A 176 -16.75 -8.63 -5.81
CA ILE A 176 -16.15 -9.65 -6.69
C ILE A 176 -15.56 -10.83 -5.90
N TYR A 177 -16.16 -11.18 -4.76
CA TYR A 177 -15.62 -12.27 -3.93
C TYR A 177 -15.74 -13.62 -4.62
N PHE A 178 -16.87 -13.88 -5.30
CA PHE A 178 -17.17 -15.17 -5.93
C PHE A 178 -17.42 -15.08 -7.44
N ASP A 179 -18.14 -14.05 -7.86
CA ASP A 179 -18.49 -13.80 -9.26
C ASP A 179 -18.37 -12.30 -9.57
N VAL A 180 -18.32 -11.97 -10.86
CA VAL A 180 -18.45 -10.58 -11.32
C VAL A 180 -19.85 -10.43 -11.92
N LYS A 181 -20.74 -9.73 -11.21
CA LYS A 181 -22.12 -9.50 -11.67
C LYS A 181 -22.23 -8.19 -12.46
N GLY A 182 -23.06 -8.22 -13.49
CA GLY A 182 -23.35 -7.04 -14.33
C GLY A 182 -22.29 -6.80 -15.40
N GLU A 183 -22.20 -5.55 -15.86
CA GLU A 183 -21.23 -5.16 -16.88
C GLU A 183 -19.78 -5.22 -16.37
N HIS A 184 -18.88 -5.74 -17.20
CA HIS A 184 -17.44 -5.78 -16.92
C HIS A 184 -16.81 -4.39 -17.09
N VAL A 185 -16.66 -3.68 -15.98
CA VAL A 185 -16.13 -2.31 -15.95
C VAL A 185 -14.79 -2.22 -15.24
N ALA A 186 -13.93 -1.31 -15.69
CA ALA A 186 -12.59 -1.08 -15.11
C ALA A 186 -12.58 -0.06 -13.96
N HIS A 187 -13.66 0.05 -13.19
CA HIS A 187 -13.76 0.99 -12.07
C HIS A 187 -14.68 0.46 -10.98
N GLN A 188 -14.56 1.04 -9.79
CA GLN A 188 -15.42 0.76 -8.64
C GLN A 188 -15.40 1.91 -7.64
N ALA A 189 -16.30 1.84 -6.67
CA ALA A 189 -16.21 2.60 -5.44
C ALA A 189 -16.50 1.68 -4.23
N VAL A 190 -15.78 1.90 -3.14
CA VAL A 190 -16.03 1.22 -1.87
C VAL A 190 -16.02 2.25 -0.75
N TRP A 191 -16.92 2.12 0.20
CA TRP A 191 -16.82 2.84 1.47
C TRP A 191 -15.98 2.04 2.44
N LEU A 192 -15.11 2.71 3.19
CA LEU A 192 -14.37 2.07 4.27
C LEU A 192 -14.20 2.96 5.50
N LYS A 193 -14.13 2.32 6.67
CA LYS A 193 -13.69 2.92 7.94
C LYS A 193 -13.21 1.84 8.90
N THR A 194 -12.45 2.21 9.94
CA THR A 194 -12.14 1.26 11.02
C THR A 194 -13.39 0.86 11.80
N LEU A 195 -13.36 -0.34 12.36
CA LEU A 195 -14.46 -0.86 13.19
C LEU A 195 -14.58 -0.13 14.55
N GLY A 196 -13.46 0.40 15.05
CA GLY A 196 -13.39 1.13 16.31
C GLY A 196 -12.73 2.51 16.16
N PRO A 197 -12.79 3.32 17.24
CA PRO A 197 -12.18 4.64 17.26
C PRO A 197 -10.65 4.55 17.16
N MET A 198 -10.04 5.56 16.57
CA MET A 198 -8.59 5.66 16.41
C MET A 198 -7.99 6.75 17.31
N PRO A 199 -6.74 6.59 17.79
CA PRO A 199 -6.06 7.65 18.52
C PRO A 199 -5.88 8.89 17.65
N ALA A 200 -5.97 10.09 18.25
CA ALA A 200 -5.85 11.38 17.56
C ALA A 200 -4.42 11.72 17.11
N ASP A 201 -3.78 10.82 16.37
CA ASP A 201 -2.46 10.96 15.74
C ASP A 201 -2.61 10.82 14.23
N GLN A 202 -2.33 11.90 13.49
CA GLN A 202 -2.49 11.89 12.04
C GLN A 202 -1.58 10.89 11.31
N ASN A 203 -0.38 10.58 11.82
CA ASN A 203 0.46 9.56 11.20
C ASN A 203 -0.10 8.15 11.43
N LEU A 204 -0.78 7.89 12.56
CA LEU A 204 -1.52 6.63 12.76
C LEU A 204 -2.70 6.52 11.79
N HIS A 205 -3.48 7.59 11.64
CA HIS A 205 -4.59 7.63 10.68
C HIS A 205 -4.11 7.40 9.24
N ARG A 206 -3.01 8.06 8.83
CA ARG A 206 -2.42 7.91 7.50
C ARG A 206 -1.86 6.51 7.27
N ALA A 207 -1.19 5.92 8.25
CA ALA A 207 -0.70 4.54 8.17
C ALA A 207 -1.86 3.53 8.10
N ALA A 208 -2.93 3.73 8.87
CA ALA A 208 -4.13 2.90 8.79
C ALA A 208 -4.83 3.02 7.43
N LEU A 209 -4.83 4.20 6.80
CA LEU A 209 -5.35 4.34 5.44
C LEU A 209 -4.47 3.62 4.40
N ALA A 210 -3.14 3.65 4.55
CA ALA A 210 -2.23 2.85 3.72
C ALA A 210 -2.40 1.34 3.91
N TYR A 211 -2.80 0.90 5.11
CA TYR A 211 -3.19 -0.49 5.33
C TYR A 211 -4.45 -0.84 4.53
N ALA A 212 -5.47 0.01 4.61
CA ALA A 212 -6.76 -0.25 3.96
C ALA A 212 -6.72 -0.10 2.44
N SER A 213 -5.83 0.72 1.89
CA SER A 213 -5.74 0.97 0.44
C SER A 213 -5.42 -0.29 -0.36
N ASP A 214 -4.70 -1.25 0.22
CA ASP A 214 -4.29 -2.50 -0.44
C ASP A 214 -5.39 -3.58 -0.43
N TYR A 215 -6.56 -3.35 0.20
CA TYR A 215 -7.64 -4.35 0.21
C TYR A 215 -8.31 -4.56 -1.14
N THR A 216 -8.65 -3.46 -1.82
CA THR A 216 -9.54 -3.49 -3.00
C THR A 216 -8.92 -2.86 -4.24
N LEU A 217 -7.69 -2.33 -4.17
CA LEU A 217 -7.12 -1.52 -5.26
C LEU A 217 -6.93 -2.30 -6.56
N LEU A 218 -6.71 -3.63 -6.54
CA LEU A 218 -6.57 -4.43 -7.76
C LEU A 218 -7.91 -4.88 -8.38
N GLU A 219 -9.02 -4.72 -7.67
CA GLU A 219 -10.33 -5.18 -8.15
C GLU A 219 -10.81 -4.51 -9.46
N PRO A 220 -10.51 -3.22 -9.79
CA PRO A 220 -10.93 -2.64 -11.07
C PRO A 220 -10.35 -3.39 -12.29
N SER A 221 -9.08 -3.82 -12.25
CA SER A 221 -8.52 -4.67 -13.31
C SER A 221 -9.25 -6.01 -13.39
N LEU A 222 -9.52 -6.67 -12.25
CA LEU A 222 -10.22 -7.96 -12.22
C LEU A 222 -11.66 -7.86 -12.74
N ARG A 223 -12.38 -6.81 -12.32
CA ARG A 223 -13.75 -6.50 -12.76
C ARG A 223 -13.87 -6.33 -14.26
N ARG A 224 -12.89 -5.68 -14.90
CA ARG A 224 -12.92 -5.46 -16.36
C ARG A 224 -12.87 -6.76 -17.16
N HIS A 225 -12.34 -7.82 -16.58
CA HIS A 225 -12.13 -9.11 -17.23
C HIS A 225 -13.02 -10.23 -16.67
N GLY A 226 -14.04 -9.91 -15.86
CA GLY A 226 -14.95 -10.92 -15.30
C GLY A 226 -14.32 -11.85 -14.27
N ILE A 227 -13.18 -11.47 -13.69
CA ILE A 227 -12.41 -12.31 -12.77
C ILE A 227 -12.79 -11.98 -11.33
N SER A 228 -13.06 -13.00 -10.52
CA SER A 228 -13.35 -12.87 -9.09
C SER A 228 -12.18 -13.35 -8.23
N TRP A 229 -12.19 -13.01 -6.94
CA TRP A 229 -11.18 -13.48 -6.00
C TRP A 229 -11.18 -14.99 -5.79
N SER A 230 -12.28 -15.67 -6.10
CA SER A 230 -12.39 -17.13 -6.01
C SER A 230 -12.08 -17.86 -7.32
N THR A 231 -11.75 -17.16 -8.41
CA THR A 231 -11.39 -17.79 -9.69
C THR A 231 -10.26 -18.81 -9.47
N PRO A 232 -10.49 -20.12 -9.71
CA PRO A 232 -9.47 -21.14 -9.45
C PRO A 232 -8.20 -20.86 -10.26
N GLY A 233 -7.03 -20.99 -9.61
CA GLY A 233 -5.72 -20.86 -10.27
C GLY A 233 -5.27 -19.44 -10.60
N ILE A 234 -6.08 -18.41 -10.32
CA ILE A 234 -5.64 -17.02 -10.45
C ILE A 234 -4.41 -16.76 -9.56
N SER A 235 -3.44 -16.02 -10.09
CA SER A 235 -2.28 -15.56 -9.32
C SER A 235 -2.20 -14.04 -9.36
N VAL A 236 -2.48 -13.42 -8.21
CA VAL A 236 -2.47 -11.98 -8.01
C VAL A 236 -1.45 -11.60 -6.95
N ALA A 237 -0.63 -10.60 -7.24
CA ALA A 237 0.32 -10.05 -6.28
C ALA A 237 0.57 -8.56 -6.54
N SER A 238 0.60 -7.76 -5.48
CA SER A 238 1.07 -6.37 -5.53
C SER A 238 2.55 -6.33 -5.93
N LEU A 239 2.92 -5.47 -6.88
CA LEU A 239 4.32 -5.26 -7.29
C LEU A 239 4.89 -4.00 -6.63
N ASP A 240 4.12 -2.92 -6.68
CA ASP A 240 4.44 -1.65 -6.02
C ASP A 240 3.21 -1.05 -5.33
N HIS A 241 3.42 0.06 -4.64
CA HIS A 241 2.36 0.88 -4.09
C HIS A 241 2.88 2.30 -3.88
N ALA A 242 2.17 3.29 -4.41
CA ALA A 242 2.47 4.70 -4.23
C ALA A 242 1.25 5.42 -3.69
N MET A 243 1.43 6.28 -2.70
CA MET A 243 0.33 6.98 -2.05
C MET A 243 0.73 8.41 -1.71
N TRP A 244 -0.22 9.33 -1.83
CA TRP A 244 -0.08 10.75 -1.52
C TRP A 244 -1.23 11.17 -0.63
N TRP A 245 -0.91 11.78 0.52
CA TRP A 245 -1.89 12.35 1.44
C TRP A 245 -1.95 13.85 1.24
N HIS A 246 -3.15 14.34 0.97
CA HIS A 246 -3.40 15.73 0.61
C HIS A 246 -3.96 16.54 1.77
N ARG A 247 -4.80 15.91 2.61
CA ARG A 247 -5.51 16.56 3.71
C ARG A 247 -5.47 15.70 4.98
N PRO A 248 -5.71 16.29 6.17
CA PRO A 248 -5.98 15.51 7.38
C PRO A 248 -7.17 14.57 7.17
N LEU A 249 -7.17 13.42 7.84
CA LEU A 249 -8.24 12.44 7.72
C LEU A 249 -8.59 11.78 9.05
N LYS A 250 -9.82 11.26 9.12
CA LYS A 250 -10.32 10.40 10.18
C LYS A 250 -10.66 9.05 9.57
N VAL A 251 -9.87 8.03 9.88
CA VAL A 251 -10.02 6.70 9.27
C VAL A 251 -11.08 5.87 9.99
N ASP A 252 -11.49 6.33 11.17
CA ASP A 252 -12.63 5.86 11.96
C ASP A 252 -13.94 6.56 11.58
N ASP A 253 -13.91 7.47 10.60
CA ASP A 253 -15.07 7.96 9.87
C ASP A 253 -15.05 7.42 8.43
N TRP A 254 -16.20 7.46 7.77
CA TRP A 254 -16.36 6.93 6.42
C TRP A 254 -15.54 7.68 5.39
N LEU A 255 -14.73 6.92 4.65
CA LEU A 255 -14.00 7.37 3.49
C LEU A 255 -14.52 6.63 2.24
N LEU A 256 -14.85 7.39 1.20
CA LEU A 256 -15.18 6.85 -0.11
C LEU A 256 -13.89 6.63 -0.89
N TYR A 257 -13.64 5.39 -1.29
CA TYR A 257 -12.50 4.98 -2.08
C TYR A 257 -12.93 4.65 -3.51
N VAL A 258 -12.64 5.56 -4.43
CA VAL A 258 -12.97 5.44 -5.86
C VAL A 258 -11.74 4.97 -6.60
N ALA A 259 -11.82 3.82 -7.27
CA ALA A 259 -10.69 3.22 -7.96
C ALA A 259 -11.01 2.88 -9.42
N ALA A 260 -10.00 2.96 -10.28
CA ALA A 260 -10.10 2.62 -11.70
C ALA A 260 -8.80 2.01 -12.23
N SER A 261 -8.91 1.16 -13.25
CA SER A 261 -7.78 0.60 -13.97
C SER A 261 -7.71 1.21 -15.38
N PRO A 262 -6.72 2.08 -15.66
CA PRO A 262 -6.56 2.64 -17.00
C PRO A 262 -5.96 1.64 -18.00
N SER A 263 -5.27 0.58 -17.54
CA SER A 263 -4.61 -0.38 -18.42
C SER A 263 -4.29 -1.70 -17.69
N ALA A 264 -4.42 -2.80 -18.41
CA ALA A 264 -3.88 -4.11 -18.04
C ALA A 264 -3.26 -4.78 -19.28
N SER A 265 -2.03 -5.27 -19.15
CA SER A 265 -1.29 -5.93 -20.23
C SER A 265 -0.12 -6.73 -19.67
N GLU A 266 0.37 -7.72 -20.41
CA GLU A 266 1.60 -8.47 -20.06
C GLU A 266 1.56 -9.03 -18.62
N ALA A 267 0.41 -9.61 -18.24
CA ALA A 267 0.12 -10.14 -16.91
C ALA A 267 0.24 -9.12 -15.76
N ARG A 268 -0.02 -7.84 -16.04
CA ARG A 268 -0.05 -6.75 -15.06
C ARG A 268 -1.30 -5.89 -15.23
N GLY A 269 -1.73 -5.26 -14.14
CA GLY A 269 -2.81 -4.27 -14.13
C GLY A 269 -2.44 -3.06 -13.30
N LEU A 270 -2.47 -1.87 -13.90
CA LEU A 270 -2.33 -0.61 -13.19
C LEU A 270 -3.69 -0.19 -12.64
N ASN A 271 -3.71 0.19 -11.37
CA ASN A 271 -4.90 0.67 -10.69
C ASN A 271 -4.59 1.98 -9.96
N LEU A 272 -5.52 2.93 -10.09
CA LEU A 272 -5.45 4.26 -9.49
C LEU A 272 -6.64 4.44 -8.57
N GLY A 273 -6.45 5.08 -7.43
CA GLY A 273 -7.50 5.30 -6.44
C GLY A 273 -7.47 6.68 -5.82
N ARG A 274 -8.64 7.14 -5.38
CA ARG A 274 -8.85 8.41 -4.69
C ARG A 274 -9.72 8.19 -3.46
N PHE A 275 -9.31 8.78 -2.33
CA PHE A 275 -10.07 8.74 -1.09
C PHE A 275 -10.73 10.10 -0.84
N PHE A 276 -12.05 10.10 -0.66
CA PHE A 276 -12.82 11.27 -0.26
C PHE A 276 -13.39 11.06 1.14
N ASN A 277 -13.45 12.10 1.96
CA ASN A 277 -14.27 12.06 3.18
C ASN A 277 -15.75 12.32 2.85
N ARG A 278 -16.63 12.23 3.85
CA ARG A 278 -18.07 12.48 3.69
C ARG A 278 -18.41 13.88 3.18
N ASP A 279 -17.59 14.86 3.51
CA ASP A 279 -17.76 16.24 3.07
C ASP A 279 -17.28 16.46 1.62
N GLY A 280 -16.76 15.41 0.97
CA GLY A 280 -16.30 15.43 -0.41
C GLY A 280 -14.85 15.92 -0.58
N GLU A 281 -14.10 16.08 0.50
CA GLU A 281 -12.70 16.48 0.45
C GLU A 281 -11.81 15.32 0.00
N LEU A 282 -10.96 15.54 -1.00
CA LEU A 282 -10.00 14.54 -1.47
C LEU A 282 -8.85 14.42 -0.46
N VAL A 283 -8.84 13.38 0.36
CA VAL A 283 -7.86 13.22 1.44
C VAL A 283 -6.58 12.51 1.00
N ALA A 284 -6.66 11.59 0.02
CA ALA A 284 -5.50 10.87 -0.49
C ALA A 284 -5.70 10.35 -1.92
N THR A 285 -4.59 10.07 -2.60
CA THR A 285 -4.53 9.40 -3.90
C THR A 285 -3.56 8.24 -3.82
N VAL A 286 -3.82 7.17 -4.57
CA VAL A 286 -3.01 5.95 -4.59
C VAL A 286 -2.85 5.42 -6.01
N ALA A 287 -1.73 4.78 -6.28
CA ALA A 287 -1.44 4.06 -7.50
C ALA A 287 -0.72 2.74 -7.18
N GLN A 288 -1.05 1.68 -7.90
CA GLN A 288 -0.45 0.36 -7.73
C GLN A 288 -0.52 -0.42 -9.03
N GLU A 289 0.60 -1.01 -9.42
CA GLU A 289 0.65 -2.09 -10.39
C GLU A 289 0.64 -3.44 -9.66
N GLY A 290 -0.23 -4.35 -10.10
CA GLY A 290 -0.28 -5.73 -9.63
C GLY A 290 0.06 -6.69 -10.75
N MET A 291 0.75 -7.78 -10.43
CA MET A 291 0.78 -8.97 -11.29
C MET A 291 -0.58 -9.63 -11.25
N ILE A 292 -1.16 -9.90 -12.41
CA ILE A 292 -2.43 -10.60 -12.58
C ILE A 292 -2.21 -11.68 -13.65
N ARG A 293 -2.15 -12.94 -13.21
CA ARG A 293 -2.04 -14.11 -14.10
C ARG A 293 -3.29 -14.95 -13.97
N VAL A 294 -3.85 -15.30 -15.11
CA VAL A 294 -5.05 -16.13 -15.23
C VAL A 294 -4.62 -17.50 -15.78
N PRO A 295 -5.19 -18.63 -15.30
CA PRO A 295 -4.92 -19.94 -15.88
C PRO A 295 -5.34 -20.02 -17.34
N GLU A 296 -4.67 -20.89 -18.11
CA GLU A 296 -5.11 -21.24 -19.47
C GLU A 296 -6.54 -21.82 -19.44
N GLY A 297 -7.42 -21.30 -20.31
CA GLY A 297 -8.80 -21.79 -20.47
C GLY A 297 -9.87 -21.03 -19.68
N VAL A 298 -9.52 -20.00 -18.91
CA VAL A 298 -10.51 -19.03 -18.41
C VAL A 298 -10.77 -18.01 -19.52
N GLU A 299 -11.99 -17.97 -20.06
CA GLU A 299 -12.39 -16.95 -21.02
C GLU A 299 -12.38 -15.58 -20.34
N THR A 300 -11.45 -14.72 -20.76
CA THR A 300 -11.42 -13.29 -20.42
C THR A 300 -11.83 -12.51 -21.67
N ASP A 301 -13.08 -12.06 -21.71
CA ASP A 301 -13.61 -11.21 -22.79
C ASP A 301 -12.97 -9.81 -22.82
#